data_AF-A0A5S9M3R1-F1
#
_entry.id   AF-A0A5S9M3R1-F1
#
_cell.length_a   1.000
_cell.length_b   1.000
_cell.length_c   1.000
_cell.angle_alpha   90.00
_cell.angle_beta   90.00
_cell.angle_gamma   90.00
#
_symmetry.space_group_name_H-M   'P 1'
#
loop_
_entity.id
_entity.type
_entity.pdbx_description
1 polymer ?
#
loop_
_entity_poly.entity_id
_entity_poly.type
_entity_poly.pdbx_seq_one_letter_code
_entity_poly.pdbx_strand_id
1 'polypeptide(L)'
;MNFGKSKAKLYTEEKKRVKFKDVAGADEEKQELVEVVEFLKDPRIAELGARIPKGVLLVGPPGTGKTLLARASAGEAGVPFFSISGSDFVEMFVGVGASRVRDLFEKMRKKECTLLNLY
;
A
#
# COMPACT_ATOMS: atom_id res chain seq x y z
N MET A 1 10.17 18.48 -20.07
CA MET A 1 10.98 17.97 -18.93
C MET A 1 10.04 17.49 -17.83
N ASN A 2 10.07 16.21 -17.47
CA ASN A 2 9.01 15.52 -16.69
C ASN A 2 9.41 15.32 -15.20
N PHE A 3 10.00 16.33 -14.55
CA PHE A 3 10.74 16.16 -13.28
C PHE A 3 9.86 15.91 -12.03
N GLY A 4 8.55 16.21 -12.07
CA GLY A 4 7.67 16.11 -10.89
C GLY A 4 6.77 14.87 -10.80
N LYS A 5 6.75 14.01 -11.83
CA LYS A 5 5.83 12.86 -11.85
C LYS A 5 6.38 11.71 -11.01
N SER A 6 5.50 11.11 -10.20
CA SER A 6 5.80 9.90 -9.45
C SER A 6 6.16 8.73 -10.37
N LYS A 7 7.24 8.03 -10.03
CA LYS A 7 7.70 6.78 -10.67
C LYS A 7 7.01 5.53 -10.10
N ALA A 8 6.02 5.69 -9.23
CA ALA A 8 5.35 4.57 -8.58
C ALA A 8 4.82 3.58 -9.62
N LYS A 9 5.13 2.30 -9.41
CA LYS A 9 4.60 1.22 -10.25
C LYS A 9 3.19 0.89 -9.75
N LEU A 10 2.21 1.17 -10.59
CA LEU A 10 0.86 0.66 -10.38
C LEU A 10 0.88 -0.83 -10.76
N TYR A 11 0.59 -1.70 -9.79
CA TYR A 11 0.30 -3.09 -10.10
C TYR A 11 -1.18 -3.15 -10.53
N THR A 12 -1.41 -3.08 -11.85
CA THR A 12 -2.72 -3.34 -12.43
C THR A 12 -3.01 -4.85 -12.44
N GLU A 13 -4.31 -5.15 -12.31
CA GLU A 13 -5.07 -6.41 -12.27
C GLU A 13 -4.58 -7.63 -13.07
N GLU A 14 -3.59 -7.51 -13.96
CA GLU A 14 -3.23 -8.56 -14.93
C GLU A 14 -2.31 -9.66 -14.36
N LYS A 15 -1.77 -9.49 -13.14
CA LYS A 15 -1.00 -10.53 -12.45
C LYS A 15 -1.82 -11.10 -11.31
N LYS A 16 -1.92 -12.44 -11.24
CA LYS A 16 -2.51 -13.23 -10.13
C LYS A 16 -2.40 -12.45 -8.80
N ARG A 17 -3.55 -12.01 -8.26
CA ARG A 17 -3.62 -11.36 -6.95
C ARG A 17 -3.15 -12.37 -5.90
N VAL A 18 -2.05 -12.05 -5.24
CA VAL A 18 -1.56 -12.80 -4.07
C VAL A 18 -2.58 -12.63 -2.95
N LYS A 19 -2.88 -13.69 -2.22
CA LYS A 19 -3.83 -13.72 -1.10
C LYS A 19 -3.15 -14.19 0.19
N PHE A 20 -3.82 -14.09 1.34
CA PHE A 20 -3.23 -14.53 2.62
C PHE A 20 -2.88 -16.01 2.64
N LYS A 21 -3.62 -16.83 1.88
CA LYS A 21 -3.31 -18.26 1.68
C LYS A 21 -1.95 -18.51 0.99
N ASP A 22 -1.44 -17.53 0.24
CA ASP A 22 -0.17 -17.64 -0.49
C ASP A 22 1.02 -17.17 0.38
N VAL A 23 0.75 -16.71 1.60
CA VAL A 23 1.76 -16.33 2.61
C VAL A 23 1.83 -17.44 3.65
N ALA A 24 3.00 -18.06 3.83
CA ALA A 24 3.20 -19.06 4.87
C ALA A 24 3.58 -18.40 6.20
N GLY A 25 3.04 -18.89 7.33
CA GLY A 25 3.27 -18.34 8.66
C GLY A 25 2.71 -16.92 8.83
N ALA A 26 3.29 -16.14 9.75
CA ALA A 26 2.86 -14.78 10.10
C ALA A 26 1.36 -14.70 10.46
N ASP A 27 0.88 -15.68 11.22
CA ASP A 27 -0.55 -15.85 11.51
C ASP A 27 -1.09 -14.72 12.39
N GLU A 28 -0.29 -14.22 13.33
CA GLU A 28 -0.60 -13.06 14.16
C GLU A 28 -0.70 -11.78 13.30
N GLU A 29 0.30 -11.53 12.44
CA GLU A 29 0.31 -10.35 11.58
C GLU A 29 -0.80 -10.38 10.53
N LYS A 30 -1.14 -11.57 10.01
CA LYS A 30 -2.32 -11.73 9.14
C LYS A 30 -3.60 -11.38 9.88
N GLN A 31 -3.77 -11.83 11.12
CA GLN A 31 -4.96 -11.51 11.93
C GLN A 31 -5.11 -10.01 12.13
N GLU A 32 -4.04 -9.29 12.46
CA GLU A 32 -4.09 -7.82 12.56
C GLU A 32 -4.45 -7.14 11.23
N LEU A 33 -3.96 -7.68 10.11
CA LEU A 33 -4.26 -7.14 8.79
C LEU A 33 -5.66 -7.47 8.28
N VAL A 34 -6.38 -8.43 8.88
CA VAL A 34 -7.79 -8.71 8.52
C VAL A 34 -8.65 -7.47 8.76
N GLU A 35 -8.48 -6.78 9.88
CA GLU A 35 -9.26 -5.57 10.20
C GLU A 35 -9.02 -4.46 9.15
N VAL A 36 -7.75 -4.29 8.75
CA VAL A 36 -7.37 -3.33 7.70
C VAL A 36 -8.01 -3.73 6.35
N VAL A 37 -8.01 -5.02 6.02
CA VAL A 37 -8.62 -5.53 4.79
C VAL A 37 -10.13 -5.33 4.78
N GLU A 38 -10.81 -5.60 5.88
CA GLU A 38 -12.26 -5.38 6.01
C GLU A 38 -12.60 -3.91 5.84
N PHE A 39 -11.81 -3.02 6.46
CA PHE A 39 -11.97 -1.59 6.27
C PHE A 39 -11.81 -1.15 4.81
N LEU A 40 -10.81 -1.69 4.11
CA LEU A 40 -10.57 -1.38 2.70
C LEU A 40 -11.69 -1.90 1.78
N LYS A 41 -12.41 -2.95 2.19
CA LYS A 41 -13.57 -3.49 1.47
C LYS A 41 -14.85 -2.69 1.73
N ASP A 42 -15.06 -2.28 2.97
CA ASP A 42 -16.26 -1.54 3.38
C ASP A 42 -15.89 -0.32 4.23
N PRO A 43 -15.72 0.86 3.61
CA PRO A 43 -15.39 2.08 4.34
C PRO A 43 -16.50 2.55 5.29
N ARG A 44 -17.74 2.05 5.16
CA ARG A 44 -18.89 2.45 6.01
C ARG A 44 -18.72 2.00 7.45
N ILE A 45 -17.81 1.07 7.72
CA ILE A 45 -17.49 0.63 9.10
C ILE A 45 -16.96 1.83 9.93
N ALA A 46 -16.35 2.85 9.29
CA ALA A 46 -15.96 4.08 9.98
C ALA A 46 -17.15 4.92 10.48
N GLU A 47 -18.32 4.82 9.84
CA GLU A 47 -19.54 5.52 10.28
C GLU A 47 -20.07 4.94 11.60
N LEU A 48 -19.71 3.70 11.93
CA LEU A 48 -20.02 3.03 13.20
C LEU A 48 -19.07 3.42 14.34
N GLY A 49 -18.17 4.39 14.12
CA GLY A 49 -17.21 4.88 15.12
C GLY A 49 -15.87 4.15 15.12
N ALA A 50 -15.64 3.24 14.17
CA ALA A 50 -14.34 2.58 14.01
C ALA A 50 -13.28 3.58 13.52
N ARG A 51 -12.10 3.58 14.14
CA ARG A 51 -10.98 4.42 13.70
C ARG A 51 -10.21 3.75 12.58
N ILE A 52 -10.14 4.42 11.44
CA ILE A 52 -9.39 3.96 10.28
C ILE A 52 -7.89 4.07 10.55
N PRO A 53 -7.12 2.97 10.52
CA PRO A 53 -5.68 3.05 10.50
C PRO A 53 -5.23 3.71 9.19
N LYS A 54 -4.59 4.88 9.29
CA LYS A 54 -4.11 5.64 8.12
C LYS A 54 -2.86 5.03 7.48
N GLY A 55 -2.21 4.10 8.16
CA GLY A 55 -1.02 3.41 7.69
C GLY A 55 -0.60 2.32 8.66
N VAL A 56 0.09 1.30 8.14
CA VAL A 56 0.68 0.20 8.90
C VAL A 56 2.16 0.16 8.60
N LEU A 57 3.00 -0.01 9.63
CA LEU A 57 4.44 -0.16 9.49
C LEU A 57 4.83 -1.60 9.79
N LEU A 58 5.23 -2.34 8.76
CA LEU A 58 5.75 -3.69 8.90
C LEU A 58 7.26 -3.63 9.16
N VAL A 59 7.71 -4.08 10.33
CA VAL A 59 9.12 -4.07 10.74
C VAL A 59 9.66 -5.50 10.83
N GLY A 60 10.90 -5.71 10.37
CA GLY A 60 11.59 -6.98 10.54
C GLY A 60 12.76 -7.15 9.59
N PRO A 61 13.59 -8.19 9.75
CA PRO A 61 14.73 -8.51 8.88
C PRO A 61 14.38 -8.56 7.39
N PRO A 62 15.33 -8.30 6.46
CA PRO A 62 15.07 -8.49 5.04
C PRO A 62 14.66 -9.93 4.73
N GLY A 63 13.75 -10.12 3.77
CA GLY A 63 13.30 -11.46 3.36
C GLY A 63 12.15 -12.07 4.18
N THR A 64 11.67 -11.42 5.26
CA THR A 64 10.55 -11.93 6.09
C THR A 64 9.15 -11.78 5.50
N GLY A 65 9.03 -11.53 4.19
CA GLY A 65 7.73 -11.49 3.53
C GLY A 65 6.91 -10.20 3.71
N LYS A 66 7.43 -9.12 4.30
CA LYS A 66 6.70 -7.84 4.49
C LYS A 66 6.00 -7.33 3.21
N THR A 67 6.73 -7.26 2.09
CA THR A 67 6.17 -6.83 0.80
C THR A 67 5.16 -7.84 0.25
N LEU A 68 5.36 -9.13 0.53
CA LEU A 68 4.42 -10.17 0.13
C LEU A 68 3.10 -10.05 0.92
N LEU A 69 3.19 -9.78 2.22
CA LEU A 69 2.06 -9.57 3.12
C LEU A 69 1.27 -8.33 2.71
N ALA A 70 1.93 -7.20 2.45
CA ALA A 70 1.28 -5.99 1.95
C ALA A 70 0.54 -6.21 0.60
N ARG A 71 1.13 -7.01 -0.30
CA ARG A 71 0.49 -7.43 -1.56
C ARG A 71 -0.71 -8.33 -1.31
N ALA A 72 -0.59 -9.26 -0.36
CA ALA A 72 -1.66 -10.17 0.02
C ALA A 72 -2.85 -9.40 0.61
N SER A 73 -2.62 -8.41 1.48
CA SER A 73 -3.68 -7.54 2.03
C SER A 73 -4.44 -6.81 0.93
N ALA A 74 -3.73 -6.22 -0.04
CA ALA A 74 -4.40 -5.56 -1.17
C ALA A 74 -5.20 -6.55 -2.04
N GLY A 75 -4.66 -7.76 -2.24
CA GLY A 75 -5.33 -8.84 -2.97
C GLY A 75 -6.58 -9.37 -2.26
N GLU A 76 -6.55 -9.45 -0.93
CA GLU A 76 -7.71 -9.81 -0.10
C GLU A 76 -8.78 -8.72 -0.13
N ALA A 77 -8.38 -7.46 0.01
CA ALA A 77 -9.28 -6.30 -0.07
C ALA A 77 -9.83 -6.06 -1.48
N GLY A 78 -9.11 -6.56 -2.49
CA GLY A 78 -9.46 -6.38 -3.90
C GLY A 78 -9.27 -4.95 -4.40
N VAL A 79 -8.38 -4.19 -3.76
CA VAL A 79 -8.09 -2.80 -4.09
C VAL A 79 -6.78 -2.69 -4.89
N PRO A 80 -6.61 -1.66 -5.73
CA PRO A 80 -5.34 -1.35 -6.38
C PRO A 80 -4.16 -1.29 -5.40
N PHE A 81 -3.03 -1.87 -5.82
CA PHE A 81 -1.77 -1.86 -5.07
C PHE A 81 -0.72 -0.99 -5.77
N PHE A 82 -0.23 0.02 -5.08
CA PHE A 82 0.90 0.84 -5.52
C PHE A 82 2.13 0.45 -4.71
N SER A 83 3.29 0.38 -5.37
CA SER A 83 4.55 0.21 -4.65
C SER A 83 5.62 1.14 -5.17
N ILE A 84 6.34 1.75 -4.23
CA ILE A 84 7.43 2.69 -4.47
C ILE A 84 8.50 2.50 -3.40
N SER A 85 9.77 2.69 -3.76
CA SER A 85 10.83 2.64 -2.78
C SER A 85 11.00 3.99 -2.08
N GLY A 86 11.33 4.00 -0.79
CA GLY A 86 11.67 5.20 -0.05
C GLY A 86 12.82 5.98 -0.69
N SER A 87 13.79 5.29 -1.30
CA SER A 87 14.89 5.93 -2.01
C SER A 87 14.45 6.69 -3.26
N ASP A 88 13.28 6.38 -3.85
CA ASP A 88 12.76 7.09 -5.03
C ASP A 88 12.37 8.56 -4.72
N PHE A 89 12.30 8.91 -3.43
CA PHE A 89 12.02 10.27 -2.96
C PHE A 89 13.27 11.08 -2.60
N VAL A 90 14.44 10.43 -2.53
CA VAL A 90 15.72 11.10 -2.22
C VAL A 90 16.37 11.51 -3.54
N GLU A 91 16.46 12.81 -3.80
CA GLU A 91 17.14 13.33 -5.00
C GLU A 91 17.99 14.57 -4.68
N MET A 92 18.94 14.86 -5.59
CA MET A 92 19.87 15.99 -5.48
C MET A 92 19.19 17.36 -5.52
N PHE A 93 17.95 17.44 -6.03
CA PHE A 93 17.23 18.69 -6.23
C PHE A 93 16.17 18.91 -5.15
N VAL A 94 16.26 20.04 -4.46
CA VAL A 94 15.34 20.44 -3.39
C VAL A 94 13.91 20.54 -3.92
N GLY A 95 12.95 19.96 -3.20
CA GLY A 95 11.52 20.05 -3.51
C GLY A 95 10.98 19.04 -4.53
N VAL A 96 11.85 18.36 -5.30
CA VAL A 96 11.43 17.33 -6.27
C VAL A 96 10.82 16.12 -5.57
N GLY A 97 11.42 15.65 -4.48
CA GLY A 97 10.88 14.55 -3.67
C GLY A 97 9.48 14.85 -3.13
N ALA A 98 9.28 16.05 -2.57
CA ALA A 98 7.98 16.48 -2.06
C ALA A 98 6.92 16.58 -3.17
N SER A 99 7.27 17.05 -4.36
CA SER A 99 6.36 17.10 -5.51
C SER A 99 5.89 15.70 -5.93
N ARG A 100 6.78 14.70 -5.90
CA ARG A 100 6.44 13.31 -6.26
C ARG A 100 5.51 12.66 -5.25
N VAL A 101 5.70 12.93 -3.95
CA VAL A 101 4.77 12.47 -2.90
C VAL A 101 3.38 13.01 -3.21
N ARG A 102 3.25 14.31 -3.49
CA ARG A 102 1.94 14.91 -3.80
C ARG A 102 1.30 14.30 -5.05
N ASP A 103 2.03 14.21 -6.16
CA ASP A 103 1.53 13.60 -7.42
C ASP A 103 1.12 12.13 -7.23
N LEU A 104 1.85 11.36 -6.41
CA LEU A 104 1.49 9.99 -6.06
C LEU A 104 0.15 9.94 -5.32
N PHE A 105 -0.01 10.74 -4.26
CA PHE A 105 -1.26 10.76 -3.50
C PHE A 105 -2.43 11.30 -4.32
N GLU A 106 -2.23 12.27 -5.21
CA GLU A 106 -3.26 12.73 -6.15
C GLU A 106 -3.71 11.62 -7.11
N LYS A 107 -2.78 10.82 -7.64
CA LYS A 107 -3.12 9.66 -8.48
C LYS A 107 -3.89 8.59 -7.71
N MET A 108 -3.55 8.38 -6.43
CA MET A 108 -4.24 7.41 -5.59
C MET A 108 -5.64 7.88 -5.19
N ARG A 109 -5.82 9.17 -4.86
CA ARG A 109 -7.14 9.76 -4.51
C ARG A 109 -8.16 9.69 -5.65
N LYS A 110 -7.70 9.59 -6.91
CA LYS A 110 -8.56 9.37 -8.08
C LYS A 110 -9.12 7.94 -8.15
N LYS A 111 -8.66 7.02 -7.29
CA LYS A 111 -9.18 5.66 -7.17
C LYS A 111 -9.96 5.52 -5.86
N GLU A 112 -11.05 4.76 -5.88
CA GLU A 112 -12.05 4.76 -4.80
C GLU A 112 -11.59 4.07 -3.50
N CYS A 113 -10.55 3.26 -3.53
CA CYS A 113 -9.83 2.75 -2.37
C CYS A 113 -8.51 2.16 -2.85
N THR A 114 -7.39 2.34 -2.16
CA THR A 114 -6.07 1.92 -2.69
C THR A 114 -5.08 1.69 -1.55
N LEU A 115 -4.22 0.67 -1.70
CA LEU A 115 -3.12 0.39 -0.78
C LEU A 115 -1.78 0.83 -1.38
N LEU A 116 -0.97 1.57 -0.62
CA LEU A 116 0.40 1.97 -0.98
C LEU A 116 1.41 1.26 -0.08
N ASN A 117 2.34 0.55 -0.71
CA ASN A 117 3.51 -0.02 -0.07
C ASN A 117 4.74 0.86 -0.31
N LEU A 118 5.28 1.40 0.77
CA LEU A 118 6.55 2.12 0.82
C LEU A 118 7.61 1.21 1.45
N TYR A 119 8.70 0.93 0.73
CA TYR A 119 9.75 0.01 1.19
C TYR A 119 11.16 0.56 1.01
#